data_AF-A0A2I4DD00-F1
#
_entry.id   AF-A0A2I4DD00-F1
#
_cell.length_a   1.000
_cell.length_b   1.000
_cell.length_c   1.000
_cell.angle_alpha   90.00
_cell.angle_beta   90.00
_cell.angle_gamma   90.00
#
_symmetry.space_group_name_H-M   'P 1'
#
loop_
_entity.id
_entity.type
_entity.pdbx_description
1 polymer ?
#
loop_
_entity_poly.entity_id
_entity_poly.type
_entity_poly.pdbx_seq_one_letter_code
_entity_poly.pdbx_strand_id
1 'polypeptide(L)'
;MSALQTAVLLLLLSCFSLIAPPCTGGGSVCSCNITNSRCDEFGVCSCDPGWDGELCDRCVPMPGCVHGSCLQPWQCTCETGWGGRFCDKDLTVCLQKQPCQNGATCVMEDSGDFTCLCLEGFHGPTCQKKTGPCYQRRSPCKNGGLCEDADGFASKLTCLCLAGFTGQRCETNVDDCQMTPCATGATCVDGINRFSCLCP
;
A
#
# COMPACT_ATOMS: atom_id res chain seq x y z
N MET A 1 -15.31 52.09 78.37
CA MET A 1 -16.46 51.30 78.88
C MET A 1 -16.51 50.05 78.00
N SER A 2 -15.70 49.05 78.36
CA SER A 2 -16.09 47.72 78.94
C SER A 2 -16.59 46.76 77.86
N ALA A 3 -15.89 45.71 77.39
CA ALA A 3 -15.19 44.59 78.04
C ALA A 3 -16.12 43.58 78.76
N LEU A 4 -16.02 42.31 78.32
CA LEU A 4 -16.35 41.04 79.00
C LEU A 4 -17.83 40.65 79.19
N GLN A 5 -18.25 39.60 78.47
CA GLN A 5 -18.73 38.28 78.96
C GLN A 5 -19.56 37.60 77.86
N THR A 6 -19.50 36.31 77.53
CA THR A 6 -18.65 35.16 77.84
C THR A 6 -19.12 34.10 76.84
N ALA A 7 -18.19 33.36 76.24
CA ALA A 7 -18.48 32.22 75.40
C ALA A 7 -19.02 31.03 76.20
N VAL A 8 -19.48 30.02 75.45
CA VAL A 8 -19.71 28.61 75.80
C VAL A 8 -21.17 28.23 76.08
N LEU A 9 -21.74 27.43 75.15
CA LEU A 9 -22.61 26.25 75.27
C LEU A 9 -23.68 26.27 74.15
N LEU A 10 -23.38 26.03 72.85
CA LEU A 10 -23.02 24.76 72.22
C LEU A 10 -23.63 23.52 72.90
N LEU A 11 -24.75 23.01 72.35
CA LEU A 11 -24.87 21.66 71.74
C LEU A 11 -26.33 21.16 71.75
N LEU A 12 -26.72 20.60 70.60
CA LEU A 12 -27.90 19.76 70.31
C LEU A 12 -29.15 20.47 69.72
N LEU A 13 -29.62 19.87 68.62
CA LEU A 13 -30.84 20.11 67.83
C LEU A 13 -30.71 21.15 66.72
N SER A 14 -30.83 20.85 65.42
CA SER A 14 -30.85 19.62 64.63
C SER A 14 -31.03 20.12 63.20
N CYS A 15 -30.24 19.57 62.28
CA CYS A 15 -30.29 19.78 60.83
C CYS A 15 -31.70 20.04 60.27
N PHE A 16 -32.01 21.30 59.95
CA PHE A 16 -33.06 21.64 59.01
C PHE A 16 -32.65 22.89 58.23
N SER A 17 -31.81 22.70 57.22
CA SER A 17 -31.67 23.62 56.09
C SER A 17 -31.11 22.83 54.92
N LEU A 18 -31.96 22.65 53.91
CA LEU A 18 -31.62 22.12 52.60
C LEU A 18 -30.51 22.97 51.98
N ILE A 19 -29.35 22.35 51.77
CA ILE A 19 -28.45 22.43 50.61
C ILE A 19 -27.28 21.54 51.06
N ALA A 20 -27.18 20.35 50.46
CA ALA A 20 -26.02 19.51 50.67
C ALA A 20 -24.76 20.32 50.30
N PRO A 21 -23.77 20.46 51.19
CA PRO A 21 -22.45 20.91 50.74
C PRO A 21 -21.92 19.82 49.78
N PRO A 22 -21.44 20.15 48.57
CA PRO A 22 -20.70 19.17 47.81
C PRO A 22 -19.46 18.82 48.63
N CYS A 23 -19.31 17.53 48.89
CA CYS A 23 -18.25 16.84 49.61
C CYS A 23 -17.01 17.69 49.95
N THR A 24 -16.86 18.11 51.21
CA THR A 24 -15.56 18.47 51.77
C THR A 24 -15.00 17.25 52.50
N GLY A 25 -14.29 16.41 51.76
CA GLY A 25 -13.41 15.36 52.27
C GLY A 25 -12.06 15.46 51.57
N GLY A 26 -10.99 15.67 52.34
CA GLY A 26 -9.59 15.42 51.95
C GLY A 26 -9.12 15.82 50.53
N GLY A 27 -8.85 17.12 50.31
CA GLY A 27 -7.63 17.55 49.60
C GLY A 27 -7.29 17.00 48.21
N SER A 28 -8.24 16.67 47.33
CA SER A 28 -7.96 16.58 45.90
C SER A 28 -8.93 17.47 45.11
N VAL A 29 -8.42 18.58 44.59
CA VAL A 29 -9.17 19.41 43.63
C VAL A 29 -9.26 18.60 42.34
N CYS A 30 -10.46 18.14 41.99
CA CYS A 30 -10.76 17.47 40.72
C CYS A 30 -10.26 18.36 39.58
N SER A 31 -9.13 17.97 38.97
CA SER A 31 -8.42 18.72 37.94
C SER A 31 -8.77 18.27 36.53
N CYS A 32 -9.67 17.29 36.41
CA CYS A 32 -10.14 16.74 35.15
C CYS A 32 -10.96 17.77 34.38
N ASN A 33 -11.07 17.57 33.07
CA ASN A 33 -12.05 18.27 32.28
C ASN A 33 -13.47 17.75 32.60
N ILE A 34 -14.18 18.48 33.46
CA ILE A 34 -15.51 18.10 33.95
C ILE A 34 -16.60 18.06 32.88
N THR A 35 -16.36 18.59 31.67
CA THR A 35 -17.33 18.46 30.56
C THR A 35 -17.27 17.09 29.90
N ASN A 36 -16.18 16.36 30.09
CA ASN A 36 -15.84 15.13 29.37
C ASN A 36 -15.47 13.98 30.32
N SER A 37 -15.70 14.14 31.62
CA SER A 37 -15.28 13.17 32.62
C SER A 37 -16.03 13.30 33.94
N ARG A 38 -15.84 12.28 34.79
CA ARG A 38 -16.24 12.27 36.20
C ARG A 38 -15.01 12.03 37.08
N CYS A 39 -14.99 12.62 38.28
CA CYS A 39 -13.96 12.42 39.28
C CYS A 39 -14.46 11.52 40.41
N ASP A 40 -13.59 10.65 40.93
CA ASP A 40 -13.83 9.99 42.21
C ASP A 40 -13.37 10.85 43.41
N GLU A 41 -13.57 10.33 44.63
CA GLU A 41 -13.21 11.01 45.88
C GLU A 41 -11.68 11.19 46.06
N PHE A 42 -10.88 10.44 45.30
CA PHE A 42 -9.41 10.54 45.30
C PHE A 42 -8.88 11.47 44.19
N GLY A 43 -9.77 12.10 43.42
CA GLY A 43 -9.42 13.03 42.33
C GLY A 43 -8.99 12.34 41.04
N VAL A 44 -9.26 11.04 40.89
CA VAL A 44 -8.94 10.27 39.67
C VAL A 44 -10.03 10.48 38.62
N CYS A 45 -9.61 10.76 37.38
CA CYS A 45 -10.52 11.01 36.27
C CYS A 45 -11.01 9.70 35.63
N SER A 46 -12.31 9.60 35.41
CA SER A 46 -12.95 8.60 34.55
C SER A 46 -13.52 9.31 33.32
N CYS A 47 -12.90 9.08 32.17
CA CYS A 47 -13.25 9.79 30.93
C CYS A 47 -14.55 9.28 30.30
N ASP A 48 -15.33 10.20 29.74
CA ASP A 48 -16.48 9.88 28.91
C ASP A 48 -16.03 9.24 27.58
N PRO A 49 -16.88 8.45 26.91
CA PRO A 49 -16.53 7.76 25.68
C PRO A 49 -15.96 8.70 24.60
N GLY A 50 -14.73 8.41 24.17
CA GLY A 50 -14.04 9.20 23.15
C GLY A 50 -13.09 10.26 23.70
N TRP A 51 -12.89 10.29 25.02
CA TRP A 51 -11.85 11.07 25.69
C TRP A 51 -10.86 10.16 26.41
N ASP A 52 -9.62 10.61 26.50
CA ASP A 52 -8.48 9.89 27.09
C ASP A 52 -7.51 10.90 27.73
N GLY A 53 -6.48 10.39 28.39
CA GLY A 53 -5.49 11.15 29.13
C GLY A 53 -5.84 11.27 30.61
N GLU A 54 -4.85 11.62 31.42
CA GLU A 54 -5.00 11.71 32.88
C GLU A 54 -6.03 12.75 33.30
N LEU A 55 -6.31 13.75 32.46
CA LEU A 55 -7.29 14.82 32.72
C LEU A 55 -8.53 14.74 31.81
N CYS A 56 -8.65 13.71 30.96
CA CYS A 56 -9.73 13.56 29.97
C CYS A 56 -9.91 14.77 29.04
N ASP A 57 -8.80 15.42 28.69
CA ASP A 57 -8.72 16.60 27.83
C ASP A 57 -8.25 16.27 26.41
N ARG A 58 -7.83 15.02 26.17
CA ARG A 58 -7.45 14.53 24.84
C ARG A 58 -8.60 13.74 24.23
N CYS A 59 -8.93 14.03 22.99
CA CYS A 59 -9.82 13.18 22.23
C CYS A 59 -9.15 11.84 21.89
N VAL A 60 -9.97 10.80 21.75
CA VAL A 60 -9.58 9.51 21.19
C VAL A 60 -9.80 9.58 19.67
N PRO A 61 -8.76 9.40 18.84
CA PRO A 61 -8.91 9.35 17.40
C PRO A 61 -9.81 8.19 16.95
N MET A 62 -10.29 8.24 15.70
CA MET A 62 -10.99 7.12 15.10
C MET A 62 -10.12 5.84 15.17
N PRO A 63 -10.65 4.69 15.61
CA PRO A 63 -9.89 3.44 15.59
C PRO A 63 -9.36 3.15 14.20
N GLY A 64 -8.06 2.88 14.10
CA GLY A 64 -7.36 2.69 12.82
C GLY A 64 -6.73 3.95 12.23
N CYS A 65 -6.85 5.12 12.87
CA CYS A 65 -6.14 6.34 12.45
C CYS A 65 -4.62 6.12 12.50
N VAL A 66 -3.94 6.26 11.36
CA VAL A 66 -2.50 5.98 11.24
C VAL A 66 -1.68 7.27 11.26
N HIS A 67 -1.87 8.15 10.26
CA HIS A 67 -1.14 9.41 10.11
C HIS A 67 -2.08 10.62 10.28
N GLY A 68 -2.70 10.69 11.44
CA GLY A 68 -3.67 11.74 11.74
C GLY A 68 -3.86 11.97 13.24
N SER A 69 -4.50 13.11 13.53
CA SER A 69 -4.86 13.54 14.88
C SER A 69 -6.36 13.83 14.97
N CYS A 70 -6.86 14.09 16.18
CA CYS A 70 -8.27 14.45 16.37
C CYS A 70 -8.39 15.85 16.98
N LEU A 71 -9.44 16.57 16.58
CA LEU A 71 -9.89 17.79 17.26
C LEU A 71 -11.16 17.55 18.08
N GLN A 72 -11.89 16.47 17.76
CA GLN A 72 -13.04 15.96 18.48
C GLN A 72 -12.97 14.43 18.51
N PRO A 73 -13.64 13.78 19.49
CA PRO A 73 -13.68 12.33 19.58
C PRO A 73 -14.04 11.66 18.26
N TRP A 74 -13.37 10.54 17.97
CA TRP A 74 -13.64 9.67 16.82
C TRP A 74 -13.38 10.31 15.45
N GLN A 75 -12.61 11.39 15.41
CA GLN A 75 -12.12 11.97 14.15
C GLN A 75 -10.70 11.49 13.85
N CYS A 76 -10.33 11.59 12.57
CA CYS A 76 -8.96 11.37 12.10
C CYS A 76 -8.69 12.43 11.03
N THR A 77 -8.12 13.55 11.45
CA THR A 77 -7.68 14.65 10.61
C THR A 77 -6.28 14.34 10.13
N CYS A 78 -6.13 14.13 8.83
CA CYS A 78 -4.86 13.66 8.25
C CYS A 78 -3.77 14.72 8.29
N GLU A 79 -2.56 14.25 8.53
CA GLU A 79 -1.34 15.03 8.35
C GLU A 79 -1.13 15.37 6.87
N THR A 80 -0.27 16.37 6.61
CA THR A 80 0.03 16.78 5.22
C THR A 80 0.65 15.61 4.45
N GLY A 81 0.10 15.32 3.26
CA GLY A 81 0.54 14.21 2.43
C GLY A 81 -0.14 12.88 2.72
N TRP A 82 -1.07 12.82 3.68
CA TRP A 82 -1.88 11.64 3.98
C TRP A 82 -3.36 11.87 3.69
N GLY A 83 -4.07 10.80 3.34
CA GLY A 83 -5.48 10.84 2.99
C GLY A 83 -6.22 9.55 3.33
N GLY A 84 -7.50 9.53 2.96
CA GLY A 84 -8.42 8.46 3.35
C GLY A 84 -9.05 8.70 4.72
N ARG A 85 -10.08 7.89 5.05
CA ARG A 85 -10.84 8.01 6.31
C ARG A 85 -9.98 7.74 7.54
N PHE A 86 -8.94 6.93 7.39
CA PHE A 86 -8.03 6.51 8.46
C PHE A 86 -6.64 7.11 8.31
N CYS A 87 -6.44 8.05 7.37
CA CYS A 87 -5.15 8.66 7.08
C CYS A 87 -4.05 7.61 6.84
N ASP A 88 -4.42 6.56 6.12
CA ASP A 88 -3.60 5.39 5.80
C ASP A 88 -3.12 5.40 4.34
N LYS A 89 -3.60 6.37 3.54
CA LYS A 89 -3.21 6.53 2.13
C LYS A 89 -2.17 7.62 1.96
N ASP A 90 -1.04 7.24 1.37
CA ASP A 90 0.06 8.16 1.05
C ASP A 90 -0.26 8.93 -0.24
N LEU A 91 -0.54 10.23 -0.11
CA LEU A 91 -0.87 11.12 -1.24
C LEU A 91 0.37 11.67 -1.94
N THR A 92 1.57 11.33 -1.46
CA THR A 92 2.84 11.80 -2.04
C THR A 92 3.44 10.77 -2.99
N VAL A 93 2.79 9.62 -3.19
CA VAL A 93 3.29 8.49 -3.99
C VAL A 93 3.78 8.93 -5.37
N CYS A 94 3.01 9.72 -6.12
CA CYS A 94 3.45 10.18 -7.44
C CYS A 94 4.63 11.17 -7.40
N LEU A 95 4.71 12.03 -6.38
CA LEU A 95 5.73 13.09 -6.29
C LEU A 95 7.06 12.58 -5.73
N GLN A 96 7.01 11.72 -4.72
CA GLN A 96 8.19 11.25 -4.00
C GLN A 96 8.64 9.85 -4.43
N LYS A 97 7.70 8.92 -4.63
CA LYS A 97 8.03 7.51 -4.91
C LYS A 97 8.12 7.18 -6.39
N GLN A 98 7.43 7.94 -7.24
CA GLN A 98 7.43 7.79 -8.71
C GLN A 98 7.30 6.32 -9.15
N PRO A 99 6.19 5.64 -8.81
CA PRO A 99 6.06 4.19 -8.97
C PRO A 99 5.94 3.72 -10.43
N CYS A 100 5.53 4.60 -11.33
CA CYS A 100 5.26 4.27 -12.73
C CYS A 100 6.57 4.13 -13.53
N GLN A 101 6.70 3.01 -14.25
CA GLN A 101 7.90 2.69 -15.03
C GLN A 101 7.71 3.04 -16.51
N ASN A 102 8.80 2.95 -17.28
CA ASN A 102 8.78 3.08 -18.75
C ASN A 102 8.15 4.39 -19.27
N GLY A 103 8.39 5.49 -18.55
CA GLY A 103 7.90 6.82 -18.95
C GLY A 103 6.40 7.02 -18.78
N ALA A 104 5.71 6.13 -18.08
CA ALA A 104 4.29 6.26 -17.79
C ALA A 104 3.98 7.44 -16.85
N THR A 105 2.79 8.01 -16.98
CA THR A 105 2.33 9.14 -16.17
C THR A 105 1.63 8.64 -14.91
N CYS A 106 2.09 9.10 -13.74
CA CYS A 106 1.44 8.80 -12.45
C CYS A 106 0.32 9.81 -12.18
N VAL A 107 -0.87 9.32 -11.83
CA VAL A 107 -2.01 10.15 -11.43
C VAL A 107 -2.53 9.69 -10.07
N MET A 108 -2.85 10.65 -9.21
CA MET A 108 -3.54 10.39 -7.95
C MET A 108 -5.05 10.38 -8.21
N GLU A 109 -5.75 9.40 -7.64
CA GLU A 109 -7.20 9.28 -7.70
C GLU A 109 -7.84 9.99 -6.49
N ASP A 110 -9.12 10.37 -6.63
CA ASP A 110 -9.89 10.98 -5.52
C ASP A 110 -10.03 10.04 -4.31
N SER A 111 -9.89 8.72 -4.51
CA SER A 111 -9.89 7.74 -3.44
C SER A 111 -8.63 7.80 -2.56
N GLY A 112 -7.60 8.55 -2.98
CA GLY A 112 -6.27 8.55 -2.37
C GLY A 112 -5.34 7.43 -2.86
N ASP A 113 -5.79 6.63 -3.83
CA ASP A 113 -4.93 5.65 -4.52
C ASP A 113 -4.22 6.31 -5.72
N PHE A 114 -3.32 5.57 -6.37
CA PHE A 114 -2.67 6.04 -7.59
C PHE A 114 -2.89 5.07 -8.75
N THR A 115 -2.88 5.63 -9.97
CA THR A 115 -2.93 4.88 -11.22
C THR A 115 -1.77 5.30 -12.11
N CYS A 116 -1.19 4.35 -12.85
CA CYS A 116 -0.20 4.64 -13.89
C CYS A 116 -0.85 4.58 -15.26
N LEU A 117 -0.80 5.69 -16.00
CA LEU A 117 -1.21 5.77 -17.40
C LEU A 117 -0.06 5.29 -18.27
N CYS A 118 -0.16 4.04 -18.74
CA CYS A 118 0.90 3.41 -19.52
C CYS A 118 1.00 3.99 -20.93
N LEU A 119 2.24 4.18 -21.39
CA LEU A 119 2.52 4.43 -22.80
C LEU A 119 2.20 3.18 -23.64
N GLU A 120 2.02 3.39 -24.94
CA GLU A 120 1.83 2.30 -25.90
C GLU A 120 2.96 1.28 -25.79
N GLY A 121 2.60 0.00 -25.83
CA GLY A 121 3.57 -1.08 -25.65
C GLY A 121 3.90 -1.44 -24.20
N PHE A 122 3.21 -0.87 -23.19
CA PHE A 122 3.37 -1.24 -21.79
C PHE A 122 2.03 -1.52 -21.09
N HIS A 123 2.08 -2.34 -20.04
CA HIS A 123 0.91 -2.67 -19.21
C HIS A 123 1.33 -3.10 -17.79
N GLY A 124 0.32 -3.36 -16.96
CA GLY A 124 0.48 -3.71 -15.54
C GLY A 124 0.24 -2.51 -14.62
N PRO A 125 0.15 -2.75 -13.29
CA PRO A 125 -0.22 -1.71 -12.32
C PRO A 125 0.78 -0.54 -12.27
N THR A 126 2.04 -0.80 -12.61
CA THR A 126 3.10 0.22 -12.67
C THR A 126 3.70 0.37 -14.07
N CYS A 127 3.01 -0.13 -15.11
CA CYS A 127 3.49 -0.15 -16.49
C CYS A 127 4.85 -0.83 -16.67
N GLN A 128 5.16 -1.78 -15.80
CA GLN A 128 6.45 -2.48 -15.76
C GLN A 128 6.58 -3.58 -16.82
N LYS A 129 5.45 -4.04 -17.38
CA LYS A 129 5.44 -5.13 -18.35
C LYS A 129 5.36 -4.55 -19.76
N LYS A 130 6.22 -5.05 -20.64
CA LYS A 130 6.12 -4.77 -22.08
C LYS A 130 4.97 -5.55 -22.71
N THR A 131 4.38 -4.98 -23.74
CA THR A 131 3.30 -5.53 -24.56
C THR A 131 3.86 -5.82 -25.93
N GLY A 132 3.63 -7.03 -26.44
CA GLY A 132 4.14 -7.45 -27.73
C GLY A 132 4.05 -8.96 -27.91
N PRO A 133 4.26 -9.45 -29.14
CA PRO A 133 4.26 -10.88 -29.45
C PRO A 133 5.33 -11.66 -28.67
N CYS A 134 6.46 -11.02 -28.31
CA CYS A 134 7.54 -11.68 -27.57
C CYS A 134 7.33 -11.78 -26.06
N TYR A 135 6.50 -10.92 -25.46
CA TYR A 135 6.27 -10.91 -24.01
C TYR A 135 5.12 -11.81 -23.56
N GLN A 136 4.64 -12.67 -24.45
CA GLN A 136 3.65 -13.69 -24.12
C GLN A 136 4.28 -14.82 -23.29
N ARG A 137 3.47 -15.56 -22.55
CA ARG A 137 3.93 -16.67 -21.68
C ARG A 137 4.70 -17.77 -22.42
N ARG A 138 4.49 -17.92 -23.73
CA ARG A 138 5.19 -18.87 -24.58
C ARG A 138 5.84 -18.10 -25.71
N SER A 139 7.13 -18.34 -25.94
CA SER A 139 7.83 -17.74 -27.09
C SER A 139 7.10 -18.14 -28.38
N PRO A 140 6.81 -17.18 -29.27
CA PRO A 140 6.30 -17.50 -30.58
C PRO A 140 7.36 -18.17 -31.47
N CYS A 141 8.65 -18.02 -31.18
CA CYS A 141 9.73 -18.68 -31.92
C CYS A 141 9.87 -20.15 -31.48
N LYS A 142 10.09 -21.04 -32.45
CA LYS A 142 10.28 -22.48 -32.27
C LYS A 142 11.77 -22.82 -32.16
N ASN A 143 12.04 -24.07 -31.76
CA ASN A 143 13.38 -24.66 -31.74
C ASN A 143 14.44 -23.80 -31.00
N GLY A 144 14.04 -23.11 -29.94
CA GLY A 144 14.94 -22.27 -29.14
C GLY A 144 15.30 -20.92 -29.76
N GLY A 145 14.63 -20.48 -30.84
CA GLY A 145 14.87 -19.18 -31.45
C GLY A 145 14.60 -18.00 -30.49
N LEU A 146 15.41 -16.95 -30.61
CA LEU A 146 15.25 -15.71 -29.83
C LEU A 146 14.18 -14.83 -30.47
N CYS A 147 13.27 -14.33 -29.65
CA CYS A 147 12.17 -13.48 -30.06
C CYS A 147 12.55 -12.01 -29.88
N GLU A 148 12.44 -11.21 -30.94
CA GLU A 148 12.62 -9.76 -30.91
C GLU A 148 11.39 -9.05 -31.48
N ASP A 149 10.91 -8.01 -30.79
CA ASP A 149 9.88 -7.14 -31.36
C ASP A 149 10.55 -6.22 -32.39
N ALA A 150 10.02 -6.18 -33.60
CA ALA A 150 10.58 -5.34 -34.66
C ALA A 150 10.12 -3.86 -34.51
N ASP A 151 11.04 -2.92 -34.71
CA ASP A 151 10.80 -1.48 -34.83
C ASP A 151 10.07 -0.79 -33.66
N GLY A 152 10.03 -1.40 -32.47
CA GLY A 152 9.38 -0.82 -31.29
C GLY A 152 7.85 -0.75 -31.35
N PHE A 153 7.24 -1.24 -32.44
CA PHE A 153 5.79 -1.34 -32.61
C PHE A 153 5.32 -2.78 -32.43
N ALA A 154 4.35 -2.97 -31.54
CA ALA A 154 3.85 -4.25 -31.04
C ALA A 154 3.11 -5.14 -32.08
N SER A 155 3.24 -4.87 -33.38
CA SER A 155 2.55 -5.59 -34.46
C SER A 155 3.44 -6.54 -35.25
N LYS A 156 4.77 -6.46 -35.11
CA LYS A 156 5.69 -7.29 -35.90
C LYS A 156 6.76 -7.95 -35.03
N LEU A 157 6.96 -9.24 -35.31
CA LEU A 157 7.85 -10.15 -34.60
C LEU A 157 8.97 -10.58 -35.55
N THR A 158 10.20 -10.64 -35.05
CA THR A 158 11.33 -11.28 -35.69
C THR A 158 11.83 -12.43 -34.81
N CYS A 159 12.04 -13.61 -35.39
CA CYS A 159 12.70 -14.72 -34.71
C CYS A 159 14.11 -14.90 -35.23
N LEU A 160 15.11 -14.78 -34.34
CA LEU A 160 16.49 -15.12 -34.63
C LEU A 160 16.68 -16.61 -34.40
N CYS A 161 16.90 -17.36 -35.49
CA CYS A 161 16.99 -18.81 -35.45
C CYS A 161 18.38 -19.28 -35.02
N LEU A 162 18.39 -20.35 -34.22
CA LEU A 162 19.62 -21.09 -33.96
C LEU A 162 20.10 -21.78 -35.24
N ALA A 163 21.40 -22.07 -35.32
CA ALA A 163 21.99 -22.77 -36.45
C ALA A 163 21.28 -24.10 -36.72
N GLY A 164 21.07 -24.42 -38.00
CA GLY A 164 20.29 -25.58 -38.44
C GLY A 164 18.78 -25.33 -38.55
N PHE A 165 18.26 -24.17 -38.12
CA PHE A 165 16.84 -23.84 -38.28
C PHE A 165 16.62 -22.62 -39.19
N THR A 166 15.50 -22.62 -39.89
CA THR A 166 15.04 -21.54 -40.77
C THR A 166 13.51 -21.38 -40.68
N GLY A 167 12.96 -20.44 -41.43
CA GLY A 167 11.55 -20.04 -41.39
C GLY A 167 11.29 -18.84 -40.49
N GLN A 168 10.11 -18.23 -40.61
CA GLN A 168 9.76 -16.98 -39.90
C GLN A 168 9.73 -17.17 -38.38
N ARG A 169 9.45 -18.39 -37.92
CA ARG A 169 9.39 -18.77 -36.50
C ARG A 169 10.42 -19.85 -36.17
N CYS A 170 11.45 -20.06 -37.00
CA CYS A 170 12.46 -21.10 -36.80
C CYS A 170 11.88 -22.52 -36.74
N GLU A 171 10.78 -22.76 -37.45
CA GLU A 171 10.02 -24.00 -37.44
C GLU A 171 10.60 -25.10 -38.34
N THR A 172 11.48 -24.73 -39.29
CA THR A 172 12.00 -25.63 -40.32
C THR A 172 13.43 -26.03 -40.00
N ASN A 173 13.72 -27.34 -39.95
CA ASN A 173 15.10 -27.83 -39.95
C ASN A 173 15.69 -27.63 -41.35
N VAL A 174 16.89 -27.07 -41.43
CA VAL A 174 17.62 -26.94 -42.69
C VAL A 174 18.03 -28.34 -43.12
N ASP A 175 17.77 -28.67 -44.38
CA ASP A 175 18.14 -29.96 -44.95
C ASP A 175 19.64 -29.96 -45.31
N ASP A 176 20.44 -30.53 -44.42
CA ASP A 176 21.90 -30.63 -44.58
C ASP A 176 22.30 -31.62 -45.70
N CYS A 177 21.36 -32.41 -46.21
CA CYS A 177 21.57 -33.34 -47.31
C CYS A 177 21.35 -32.74 -48.70
N GLN A 178 20.81 -31.51 -48.82
CA GLN A 178 20.50 -30.88 -50.12
C GLN A 178 21.69 -30.80 -51.08
N MET A 179 22.90 -30.60 -50.55
CA MET A 179 24.12 -30.47 -51.36
C MET A 179 24.77 -31.82 -51.67
N THR A 180 24.07 -32.95 -51.43
CA THR A 180 24.55 -34.32 -51.66
C THR A 180 25.94 -34.57 -51.06
N PRO A 181 26.13 -34.39 -49.73
CA PRO A 181 27.46 -34.47 -49.12
C PRO A 181 28.01 -35.90 -48.99
N CYS A 182 27.18 -36.93 -49.15
CA CYS A 182 27.57 -38.33 -49.03
C CYS A 182 28.12 -38.90 -50.35
N ALA A 183 29.02 -39.89 -50.23
CA ALA A 183 29.54 -40.62 -51.38
C ALA A 183 28.44 -41.37 -52.15
N THR A 184 28.66 -41.61 -53.45
CA THR A 184 27.73 -42.33 -54.33
C THR A 184 27.35 -43.68 -53.72
N GLY A 185 26.04 -43.91 -53.55
CA GLY A 185 25.50 -45.16 -52.98
C GLY A 185 25.27 -45.14 -51.47
N ALA A 186 25.73 -44.13 -50.73
CA ALA A 186 25.40 -43.93 -49.33
C ALA A 186 24.06 -43.18 -49.15
N THR A 187 23.29 -43.51 -48.11
CA THR A 187 22.06 -42.81 -47.76
C THR A 187 22.37 -41.64 -46.82
N CYS A 188 22.02 -40.42 -47.19
CA CYS A 188 22.14 -39.26 -46.31
C CYS A 188 20.97 -39.19 -45.33
N VAL A 189 21.28 -38.97 -44.06
CA VAL A 189 20.32 -38.75 -42.98
C VAL A 189 20.51 -37.34 -42.46
N ASP A 190 19.48 -36.51 -42.64
CA ASP A 190 19.41 -35.15 -42.15
C ASP A 190 19.43 -35.11 -40.60
N GLY A 191 20.04 -34.07 -40.07
CA GLY A 191 20.15 -33.82 -38.63
C GLY A 191 20.00 -32.34 -38.34
N ILE A 192 20.16 -31.94 -37.08
CA ILE A 192 20.13 -30.51 -36.74
C ILE A 192 21.53 -29.96 -36.95
N ASN A 193 21.69 -29.13 -37.99
CA ASN A 193 22.95 -28.49 -38.37
C ASN A 193 24.10 -29.50 -38.58
N ARG A 194 23.75 -30.69 -39.09
CA ARG A 194 24.65 -31.82 -39.36
C ARG A 194 23.93 -32.84 -40.23
N PHE A 195 24.70 -33.66 -40.94
CA PHE A 195 24.20 -34.84 -41.64
C PHE A 195 24.97 -36.10 -41.20
N SER A 196 24.38 -37.28 -41.43
CA SER A 196 25.05 -38.58 -41.29
C SER A 196 24.94 -39.37 -42.59
N CYS A 197 26.01 -40.05 -43.01
CA CYS A 197 25.97 -40.94 -44.18
C CYS A 197 25.93 -42.39 -43.71
N LEU A 198 24.88 -43.12 -44.11
CA LEU A 198 24.75 -44.56 -43.88
C LEU A 198 25.28 -45.30 -45.11
N CYS A 199 26.29 -46.14 -44.89
CA CYS A 199 26.82 -47.00 -45.93
C CYS A 199 25.85 -48.16 -46.23
N PRO A 200 25.79 -48.62 -47.50
CA PRO A 200 25.02 -49.78 -47.90
C PRO A 200 25.55 -51.10 -47.34
#